data_AF-A0A1I5YSU1-F1
#
_entry.id   AF-A0A1I5YSU1-F1
#
_cell.length_a   1.000
_cell.length_b   1.000
_cell.length_c   1.000
_cell.angle_alpha   90.00
_cell.angle_beta   90.00
_cell.angle_gamma   90.00
#
_symmetry.space_group_name_H-M   'P 1'
#
loop_
_entity.id
_entity.type
_entity.pdbx_description
1 polymer ?
#
loop_
_entity_poly.entity_id
_entity_poly.type
_entity_poly.pdbx_seq_one_letter_code
_entity_poly.pdbx_strand_id
1 'polypeptide(L)'
;MFETQTATLAKARSLTRLAAQWLDLIDFRAHAAAEAFSPSMSTYHDMLDPAATDAARLAACRGMRQKVCRRIAAERLDGEAAFARRRPIDPYGLRWRTTPDGATLETIASLLSAAIESFQACRE
;
A
#
# COMPACT_ATOMS: atom_id res chain seq x y z
N MET A 1 7.68 13.29 25.49
CA MET A 1 6.40 12.78 24.93
C MET A 1 6.05 13.47 23.62
N PHE A 2 6.00 14.81 23.57
CA PHE A 2 5.72 15.58 22.33
C PHE A 2 6.71 15.31 21.17
N GLU A 3 8.01 15.22 21.44
CA GLU A 3 9.01 14.93 20.39
C GLU A 3 8.78 13.55 19.72
N THR A 4 8.40 12.55 20.51
CA THR A 4 8.11 11.20 20.03
C THR A 4 6.86 11.17 19.13
N GLN A 5 5.82 11.92 19.49
CA GLN A 5 4.61 12.05 18.66
C GLN A 5 4.90 12.76 17.33
N THR A 6 5.65 13.87 17.36
CA THR A 6 6.05 14.60 16.15
C THR A 6 6.88 13.72 15.21
N ALA A 7 7.83 12.96 15.74
CA ALA A 7 8.64 12.02 14.96
C ALA A 7 7.79 10.89 14.35
N THR A 8 6.80 10.39 15.11
CA THR A 8 5.90 9.31 14.66
C THR A 8 4.97 9.79 13.54
N LEU A 9 4.41 11.01 13.65
CA LEU A 9 3.62 11.63 12.58
C LEU A 9 4.48 11.89 11.32
N ALA A 10 5.71 12.35 11.49
CA ALA A 10 6.63 12.54 10.35
C ALA A 10 6.93 11.21 9.63
N LYS A 11 7.11 10.12 10.38
CA LYS A 11 7.25 8.76 9.83
C LYS A 11 5.98 8.33 9.09
N ALA A 12 4.80 8.54 9.68
CA ALA A 12 3.51 8.18 9.08
C ALA A 12 3.30 8.89 7.73
N ARG A 13 3.59 10.20 7.68
CA ARG A 13 3.53 11.01 6.45
C ARG A 13 4.52 10.52 5.39
N SER A 14 5.74 10.17 5.80
CA SER A 14 6.77 9.66 4.88
C SER A 14 6.37 8.31 4.27
N LEU A 15 5.83 7.39 5.08
CA LEU A 15 5.33 6.09 4.63
C LEU A 15 4.13 6.25 3.68
N THR A 16 3.21 7.17 4.00
CA THR A 16 2.05 7.50 3.16
C THR A 16 2.50 7.99 1.78
N ARG A 17 3.46 8.93 1.75
CA ARG A 17 4.03 9.45 0.50
C ARG A 17 4.69 8.35 -0.31
N LEU A 18 5.50 7.51 0.31
CA LEU A 18 6.19 6.41 -0.38
C LEU A 18 5.19 5.40 -0.96
N ALA A 19 4.13 5.06 -0.21
CA ALA A 19 3.07 4.20 -0.71
C ALA A 19 2.36 4.80 -1.94
N ALA A 20 2.03 6.10 -1.90
CA ALA A 20 1.42 6.79 -3.04
C ALA A 20 2.34 6.86 -4.27
N GLN A 21 3.65 7.10 -4.07
CA GLN A 21 4.62 7.08 -5.16
C GLN A 21 4.71 5.70 -5.83
N TRP A 22 4.66 4.63 -5.05
CA TRP A 22 4.61 3.28 -5.61
C TRP A 22 3.31 3.01 -6.36
N LEU A 23 2.16 3.44 -5.82
CA LEU A 23 0.86 3.29 -6.48
C LEU A 23 0.80 4.01 -7.83
N ASP A 24 1.37 5.20 -7.91
CA ASP A 24 1.50 5.99 -9.14
C ASP A 24 2.46 5.29 -10.13
N LEU A 25 3.63 4.84 -9.66
CA LEU A 25 4.64 4.17 -10.49
C LEU A 25 4.13 2.90 -11.18
N ILE A 26 3.25 2.13 -10.51
CA ILE A 26 2.70 0.89 -11.07
C ILE A 26 1.37 1.10 -11.81
N ASP A 27 0.97 2.35 -12.05
CA ASP A 27 -0.32 2.70 -12.64
C ASP A 27 -1.49 1.99 -11.93
N PHE A 28 -1.46 1.97 -10.58
CA PHE A 28 -2.34 1.12 -9.79
C PHE A 28 -3.81 1.37 -10.11
N ARG A 29 -4.56 0.27 -10.33
CA ARG A 29 -6.01 0.28 -10.48
C ARG A 29 -6.65 -0.65 -9.47
N ALA A 30 -7.74 -0.21 -8.85
CA ALA A 30 -8.48 -1.05 -7.90
C ALA A 30 -9.07 -2.32 -8.56
N HIS A 31 -9.37 -2.24 -9.86
CA HIS A 31 -9.76 -3.35 -10.75
C HIS A 31 -9.52 -2.92 -12.21
N ALA A 32 -9.64 -3.85 -13.16
CA ALA A 32 -9.30 -3.59 -14.58
C ALA A 32 -10.01 -2.36 -15.18
N ALA A 33 -11.30 -2.17 -14.86
CA ALA A 33 -12.10 -1.03 -15.32
C ALA A 33 -12.01 0.24 -14.45
N ALA A 34 -11.21 0.26 -13.38
CA ALA A 34 -11.09 1.42 -12.51
C ALA A 34 -10.15 2.46 -13.14
N GLU A 35 -10.36 3.73 -12.79
CA GLU A 35 -9.37 4.77 -13.04
C GLU A 35 -8.08 4.44 -12.30
N ALA A 36 -6.95 4.77 -12.94
CA ALA A 36 -5.64 4.63 -12.31
C ALA A 36 -5.48 5.67 -11.21
N PHE A 37 -4.75 5.29 -10.16
CA PHE A 37 -4.31 6.21 -9.13
C PHE A 37 -3.49 7.32 -9.78
N SER A 38 -3.97 8.55 -9.72
CA SER A 38 -3.38 9.67 -10.45
C SER A 38 -3.78 11.02 -9.83
N PRO A 39 -3.16 12.14 -10.28
CA PRO A 39 -3.50 13.48 -9.81
C PRO A 39 -4.95 13.93 -10.04
N SER A 40 -5.76 13.20 -10.82
CA SER A 40 -7.20 13.51 -10.95
C SER A 40 -8.02 13.09 -9.71
N MET A 41 -7.47 12.22 -8.86
CA MET A 41 -8.18 11.64 -7.73
C MET A 41 -7.94 12.43 -6.44
N SER A 42 -9.01 12.68 -5.66
CA SER A 42 -8.87 13.31 -4.34
C SER A 42 -7.93 12.51 -3.41
N THR A 43 -8.01 11.18 -3.44
CA THR A 43 -7.16 10.30 -2.63
C THR A 43 -5.67 10.47 -2.94
N TYR A 44 -5.30 10.84 -4.16
CA TYR A 44 -3.91 11.15 -4.51
C TYR A 44 -3.42 12.37 -3.73
N HIS A 45 -4.20 13.46 -3.77
CA HIS A 45 -3.89 14.68 -3.05
C HIS A 45 -3.92 14.48 -1.54
N ASP A 46 -4.90 13.74 -1.00
CA ASP A 46 -4.97 13.44 0.42
C ASP A 46 -3.70 12.72 0.93
N MET A 47 -3.05 11.92 0.08
CA MET A 47 -1.81 11.22 0.43
C MET A 47 -0.53 12.05 0.21
N LEU A 48 -0.49 12.90 -0.81
CA LEU A 48 0.74 13.54 -1.29
C LEU A 48 0.84 15.04 -1.03
N ASP A 49 -0.27 15.76 -0.88
CA ASP A 49 -0.27 17.20 -0.63
C ASP A 49 0.36 17.49 0.75
N PRO A 50 1.42 18.32 0.83
CA PRO A 50 1.98 18.76 2.11
C PRO A 50 0.95 19.43 3.03
N ALA A 51 -0.04 20.13 2.46
CA ALA A 51 -1.08 20.85 3.20
C ALA A 51 -2.24 19.94 3.69
N ALA A 52 -2.30 18.68 3.24
CA ALA A 52 -3.32 17.75 3.71
C ALA A 52 -3.23 17.54 5.24
N THR A 53 -4.36 17.27 5.87
CA THR A 53 -4.39 16.95 7.31
C THR A 53 -4.00 15.49 7.56
N ASP A 54 -3.49 15.18 8.75
CA ASP A 54 -3.17 13.79 9.12
C ASP A 54 -4.43 12.90 9.17
N ALA A 55 -5.59 13.49 9.48
CA ALA A 55 -6.87 12.79 9.42
C ALA A 55 -7.24 12.39 7.99
N ALA A 56 -7.04 13.28 7.01
CA ALA A 56 -7.25 13.00 5.59
C ALA A 56 -6.27 11.92 5.09
N ARG A 57 -4.98 12.04 5.43
CA ARG A 57 -3.97 11.01 5.11
C ARG A 57 -4.35 9.64 5.67
N LEU A 58 -4.75 9.57 6.93
CA LEU A 58 -5.19 8.32 7.56
C LEU A 58 -6.40 7.71 6.86
N ALA A 59 -7.40 8.51 6.51
CA ALA A 59 -8.59 8.06 5.78
C ALA A 59 -8.21 7.52 4.38
N ALA A 60 -7.38 8.25 3.65
CA ALA A 60 -6.87 7.86 2.34
C ALA A 60 -6.05 6.56 2.42
N CYS A 61 -5.14 6.43 3.38
CA CYS A 61 -4.37 5.20 3.61
C CYS A 61 -5.26 3.99 3.86
N ARG A 62 -6.33 4.13 4.67
CA ARG A 62 -7.29 3.05 4.92
C ARG A 62 -8.02 2.63 3.64
N GLY A 63 -8.51 3.62 2.89
CA GLY A 63 -9.20 3.37 1.61
C GLY A 63 -8.30 2.67 0.60
N MET A 64 -7.06 3.14 0.44
CA MET A 64 -6.10 2.54 -0.47
C MET A 64 -5.65 1.16 -0.02
N ARG A 65 -5.39 0.95 1.27
CA ARG A 65 -5.04 -0.38 1.81
C ARG A 65 -6.12 -1.39 1.49
N GLN A 66 -7.39 -1.03 1.65
CA GLN A 66 -8.50 -1.92 1.31
C GLN A 66 -8.50 -2.31 -0.19
N LYS A 67 -8.29 -1.34 -1.08
CA LYS A 67 -8.23 -1.57 -2.54
C LYS A 67 -7.02 -2.45 -2.91
N VAL A 68 -5.85 -2.14 -2.35
CA VAL A 68 -4.61 -2.91 -2.56
C VAL A 68 -4.77 -4.35 -2.08
N CYS A 69 -5.31 -4.57 -0.87
CA CYS A 69 -5.55 -5.92 -0.34
C CYS A 69 -6.50 -6.75 -1.22
N ARG A 70 -7.53 -6.13 -1.81
CA ARG A 70 -8.40 -6.82 -2.77
C ARG A 70 -7.64 -7.24 -4.03
N ARG A 71 -6.76 -6.39 -4.55
CA ARG A 71 -5.93 -6.72 -5.73
C ARG A 71 -4.90 -7.81 -5.41
N ILE A 72 -4.27 -7.78 -4.22
CA ILE A 72 -3.36 -8.84 -3.75
C ILE A 72 -4.05 -10.21 -3.79
N ALA A 73 -5.31 -10.29 -3.34
CA ALA A 73 -6.05 -11.55 -3.34
C ALA A 73 -6.22 -12.11 -4.76
N ALA A 74 -6.46 -11.25 -5.76
CA ALA A 74 -6.53 -11.67 -7.17
C ALA A 74 -5.15 -12.15 -7.68
N GLU A 75 -4.09 -11.38 -7.43
CA GLU A 75 -2.72 -11.74 -7.86
C GLU A 75 -2.21 -13.04 -7.20
N ARG A 76 -2.63 -13.33 -5.97
CA ARG A 76 -2.30 -14.60 -5.30
C ARG A 76 -2.95 -15.80 -6.00
N LEU A 77 -4.23 -15.69 -6.38
CA LEU A 77 -4.91 -16.75 -7.13
C LEU A 77 -4.23 -17.00 -8.48
N ASP A 78 -3.87 -15.94 -9.20
CA ASP A 78 -3.16 -16.02 -10.47
C ASP A 78 -1.74 -16.61 -10.30
N GLY A 79 -1.05 -16.19 -9.24
CA GLY A 79 0.24 -16.72 -8.84
C GLY A 79 0.19 -18.22 -8.55
N GLU A 80 -0.72 -18.66 -7.70
CA GLU A 80 -0.90 -20.08 -7.36
C GLU A 80 -1.16 -20.94 -8.60
N ALA A 81 -2.02 -20.48 -9.52
CA ALA A 81 -2.29 -21.16 -10.78
C ALA A 81 -1.03 -21.29 -11.67
N ALA A 82 -0.17 -20.26 -11.68
CA ALA A 82 1.09 -20.27 -12.41
C ALA A 82 2.16 -21.14 -11.72
N PHE A 83 2.24 -21.13 -10.39
CA PHE A 83 3.23 -21.86 -9.60
C PHE A 83 2.97 -23.36 -9.54
N ALA A 84 1.70 -23.79 -9.53
CA ALA A 84 1.33 -25.20 -9.53
C ALA A 84 1.91 -25.99 -10.73
N ARG A 85 2.30 -25.31 -11.81
CA ARG A 85 2.67 -25.95 -13.07
C ARG A 85 4.17 -26.09 -13.32
N ARG A 86 5.08 -25.32 -12.68
CA ARG A 86 6.35 -25.00 -13.38
C ARG A 86 7.67 -24.78 -12.61
N ARG A 87 7.84 -25.06 -11.32
CA ARG A 87 9.15 -24.74 -10.69
C ARG A 87 9.71 -25.80 -9.73
N PRO A 88 11.05 -25.94 -9.65
CA PRO A 88 11.69 -26.62 -8.54
C PRO A 88 11.22 -26.03 -7.21
N ILE A 89 10.97 -26.90 -6.24
CA ILE A 89 10.63 -26.53 -4.87
C ILE A 89 11.75 -25.65 -4.32
N ASP A 90 11.41 -24.47 -3.82
CA ASP A 90 12.35 -23.64 -3.08
C ASP A 90 12.61 -24.32 -1.72
N PRO A 91 13.83 -24.81 -1.44
CA PRO A 91 14.12 -25.56 -0.21
C PRO A 91 13.93 -24.72 1.06
N TYR A 92 13.94 -23.38 0.95
CA TYR A 92 13.75 -22.48 2.09
C TYR A 92 12.31 -22.00 2.26
N GLY A 93 11.43 -22.26 1.28
CA GLY A 93 10.04 -21.81 1.32
C GLY A 93 9.85 -20.28 1.35
N LEU A 94 10.89 -19.51 1.03
CA LEU A 94 10.91 -18.04 1.05
C LEU A 94 10.47 -17.42 -0.29
N ARG A 95 10.33 -18.23 -1.33
CA ARG A 95 9.87 -17.78 -2.63
C ARG A 95 8.44 -17.24 -2.54
N TRP A 96 8.25 -16.05 -3.07
CA TRP A 96 6.94 -15.45 -3.30
C TRP A 96 6.00 -16.40 -4.04
N ARG A 97 4.82 -16.62 -3.48
CA ARG A 97 3.75 -17.45 -4.06
C ARG A 97 2.69 -16.61 -4.79
N THR A 98 3.10 -15.46 -5.29
CA THR A 98 2.25 -14.48 -5.98
C THR A 98 3.00 -13.96 -7.22
N THR A 99 2.30 -13.22 -8.07
CA THR A 99 2.93 -12.57 -9.24
C THR A 99 3.91 -11.48 -8.79
N PRO A 100 4.81 -11.00 -9.67
CA PRO A 100 5.64 -9.83 -9.37
C PRO A 100 4.80 -8.61 -8.94
N ASP A 101 3.66 -8.37 -9.60
CA ASP A 101 2.74 -7.29 -9.23
C ASP A 101 2.15 -7.51 -7.83
N GLY A 102 1.71 -8.74 -7.54
CA GLY A 102 1.25 -9.12 -6.21
C GLY A 102 2.29 -8.88 -5.10
N ALA A 103 3.57 -9.17 -5.36
CA ALA A 103 4.65 -8.91 -4.40
C ALA A 103 4.87 -7.40 -4.16
N THR A 104 4.80 -6.60 -5.23
CA THR A 104 4.83 -5.13 -5.13
C THR A 104 3.66 -4.61 -4.29
N LEU A 105 2.45 -5.11 -4.55
CA LEU A 105 1.26 -4.73 -3.80
C LEU A 105 1.35 -5.13 -2.32
N GLU A 106 1.93 -6.28 -1.98
CA GLU A 106 2.18 -6.68 -0.58
C GLU A 106 3.14 -5.71 0.13
N THR A 107 4.16 -5.21 -0.58
CA THR A 107 5.06 -4.16 -0.06
C THR A 107 4.29 -2.86 0.20
N ILE A 108 3.47 -2.42 -0.76
CA ILE A 108 2.63 -1.22 -0.62
C ILE A 108 1.65 -1.36 0.56
N ALA A 109 0.99 -2.52 0.70
CA ALA A 109 0.08 -2.79 1.81
C ALA A 109 0.79 -2.69 3.16
N SER A 110 2.06 -3.12 3.23
CA SER A 110 2.88 -3.02 4.44
C SER A 110 3.21 -1.56 4.78
N LEU A 111 3.57 -0.74 3.78
CA LEU A 111 3.79 0.70 3.96
C LEU A 111 2.51 1.41 4.47
N LEU A 112 1.36 1.10 3.86
CA LEU A 112 0.07 1.67 4.25
C LEU A 112 -0.32 1.24 5.68
N SER A 113 -0.09 -0.02 6.04
CA SER A 113 -0.39 -0.52 7.39
C SER A 113 0.47 0.16 8.44
N ALA A 114 1.78 0.26 8.20
CA ALA A 114 2.71 0.96 9.10
C ALA A 114 2.39 2.46 9.24
N ALA A 115 1.94 3.12 8.16
CA ALA A 115 1.47 4.50 8.20
C ALA A 115 0.20 4.64 9.07
N ILE A 116 -0.78 3.75 8.86
CA ILE A 116 -2.04 3.73 9.62
C ILE A 116 -1.76 3.54 11.12
N GLU A 117 -0.94 2.56 11.48
CA GLU A 117 -0.56 2.29 12.87
C GLU A 117 0.13 3.50 13.51
N SER A 118 1.04 4.15 12.78
CA SER A 118 1.74 5.34 13.26
C SER A 118 0.79 6.52 13.48
N PHE A 119 -0.19 6.74 12.58
CA PHE A 119 -1.21 7.78 12.78
C PHE A 119 -2.13 7.47 13.96
N GLN A 120 -2.46 6.20 14.20
CA GLN A 120 -3.34 5.79 15.30
C GLN A 120 -2.64 5.95 16.66
N ALA A 121 -1.35 5.59 16.75
CA ALA A 121 -0.55 5.73 17.97
C ALA A 121 -0.37 7.19 18.43
N CYS A 122 -0.69 8.18 17.60
CA CYS A 122 -0.65 9.61 17.95
C CYS A 122 -2.04 10.23 18.16
N ARG A 123 -3.13 9.47 17.98
CA ARG A 123 -4.51 9.92 18.25
C ARG A 123 -5.03 9.51 19.63
N GLU A 124 -4.29 8.65 20.35
CA GLU A 124 -4.51 8.27 21.75
C GLU A 124 -3.62 9.11 22.68
#